data_AF-A0A7J8K6E8-F1
#
_entry.id   AF-A0A7J8K6E8-F1
#
_cell.length_a   1.000
_cell.length_b   1.000
_cell.length_c   1.000
_cell.angle_alpha   90.00
_cell.angle_beta   90.00
_cell.angle_gamma   90.00
#
_symmetry.space_group_name_H-M   'P 1'
#
loop_
_entity.id
_entity.type
_entity.pdbx_description
1 polymer ?
#
loop_
_entity_poly.entity_id
_entity_poly.type
_entity_poly.pdbx_seq_one_letter_code
_entity_poly.pdbx_strand_id
1 'polypeptide(L)'
;MPPTGMLVEASLFVSERLSLDYRIQLAEKFVKAVSKPSRPDMNPIRVKEVYRLEEMEKIFVRLEMKIIKGSSGIPKLSYTGRDDRHFVPTGLYIVRTVNEPWTMGFSKSFRRKFFYNKKTKLSTFDLPADSIAPFHICYYGRLFWEWGDGIRVHDSQKPQDPDKLSKEDVLSFIHTHSA
;
A
#
# COMPACT_ATOMS: atom_id res chain seq x y z
N MET A 1 5.61 28.62 1.94
CA MET A 1 5.76 28.13 0.54
C MET A 1 5.61 26.62 0.56
N PRO A 2 4.53 26.03 -0.01
CA PRO A 2 4.41 24.58 -0.06
C PRO A 2 5.21 24.04 -1.27
N PRO A 3 5.88 22.88 -1.17
CA PRO A 3 6.45 22.24 -2.34
C PRO A 3 5.31 21.66 -3.17
N THR A 4 5.11 22.21 -4.36
CA THR A 4 4.16 21.76 -5.38
C THR A 4 4.63 20.45 -5.99
N GLY A 5 4.54 19.36 -5.22
CA GLY A 5 4.42 18.02 -5.79
C GLY A 5 3.00 17.88 -6.28
N MET A 6 2.76 18.21 -7.54
CA MET A 6 1.48 17.99 -8.21
C MET A 6 1.24 16.47 -8.26
N LEU A 7 0.57 15.94 -7.23
CA LEU A 7 -0.09 14.65 -7.31
C LEU A 7 -1.17 14.82 -8.36
N VAL A 8 -0.84 14.48 -9.61
CA VAL A 8 -1.87 14.22 -10.61
C VAL A 8 -2.60 12.99 -10.12
N GLU A 9 -3.67 13.19 -9.33
CA GLU A 9 -4.70 12.18 -9.16
C GLU A 9 -5.33 11.99 -10.53
N ALA A 10 -4.71 11.12 -11.32
CA ALA A 10 -5.37 10.53 -12.47
C ALA A 10 -6.49 9.66 -11.88
N SER A 11 -7.66 10.27 -11.67
CA SER A 11 -8.94 9.60 -11.49
C SER A 11 -9.24 8.83 -12.77
N LEU A 12 -8.47 7.78 -13.01
CA LEU A 12 -8.59 6.88 -14.15
C LEU A 12 -9.88 6.11 -13.97
N PHE A 13 -10.93 6.54 -14.70
CA PHE A 13 -11.97 5.69 -15.29
C PHE A 13 -12.24 4.42 -14.48
N VAL A 14 -12.86 4.57 -13.31
CA VAL A 14 -13.07 3.43 -12.45
C VAL A 14 -14.40 2.77 -12.79
N SER A 15 -14.36 1.77 -13.66
CA SER A 15 -15.42 0.76 -13.67
C SER A 15 -15.51 0.16 -12.26
N GLU A 16 -16.64 0.37 -11.59
CA GLU A 16 -16.88 -0.03 -10.20
C GLU A 16 -16.72 -1.54 -9.95
N ARG A 17 -16.63 -2.34 -11.01
CA ARG A 17 -16.54 -3.80 -10.96
C ARG A 17 -15.10 -4.35 -11.06
N LEU A 18 -14.10 -3.49 -11.25
CA LEU A 18 -12.72 -3.95 -11.44
C LEU A 18 -12.01 -4.15 -10.10
N SER A 19 -11.25 -5.25 -9.99
CA SER A 19 -10.38 -5.50 -8.84
C SER A 19 -9.33 -4.40 -8.70
N LEU A 20 -8.78 -4.23 -7.48
CA LEU A 20 -7.72 -3.26 -7.23
C LEU A 20 -6.50 -3.54 -8.12
N ASP A 21 -6.11 -4.80 -8.24
CA ASP A 21 -4.96 -5.22 -9.06
C ASP A 21 -5.13 -4.81 -10.53
N TYR A 22 -6.33 -5.00 -11.09
CA TYR A 22 -6.59 -4.62 -12.47
C TYR A 22 -6.60 -3.09 -12.65
N ARG A 23 -7.15 -2.35 -11.68
CA ARG A 23 -7.09 -0.87 -11.68
C ARG A 23 -5.65 -0.36 -11.66
N ILE A 24 -4.77 -0.98 -10.87
CA ILE A 24 -3.34 -0.65 -10.82
C ILE A 24 -2.66 -0.95 -12.16
N GLN A 25 -2.93 -2.10 -12.79
CA GLN A 25 -2.41 -2.41 -14.13
C GLN A 25 -2.84 -1.39 -15.20
N LEU A 26 -4.09 -0.92 -15.14
CA LEU A 26 -4.54 0.15 -16.03
C LEU A 26 -3.80 1.47 -15.76
N ALA A 27 -3.55 1.81 -14.50
CA ALA A 27 -2.74 2.97 -14.14
C ALA A 27 -1.30 2.84 -14.63
N GLU A 28 -0.69 1.66 -14.57
CA GLU A 28 0.66 1.41 -15.09
C GLU A 28 0.70 1.62 -16.61
N LYS A 29 -0.30 1.11 -17.34
CA LYS A 29 -0.43 1.34 -18.79
C LYS A 29 -0.58 2.81 -19.11
N PHE A 30 -1.41 3.54 -18.35
CA PHE A 30 -1.58 4.97 -18.52
C PHE A 30 -0.27 5.73 -18.29
N VAL A 31 0.43 5.47 -17.18
CA VAL A 31 1.72 6.11 -16.87
C VAL A 31 2.74 5.84 -17.97
N LYS A 32 2.80 4.60 -18.49
CA LYS A 32 3.68 4.25 -19.60
C LYS A 32 3.34 5.04 -20.87
N ALA A 33 2.06 5.21 -21.19
CA ALA A 33 1.60 5.93 -22.37
C ALA A 33 1.89 7.44 -22.31
N VAL A 34 1.82 8.05 -21.12
CA VAL A 34 2.06 9.49 -20.94
C VAL A 34 3.52 9.83 -20.62
N SER A 35 4.35 8.83 -20.32
CA SER A 35 5.78 9.02 -20.05
C SER A 35 6.51 9.50 -21.30
N LYS A 36 7.30 10.58 -21.15
CA LYS A 36 8.09 11.18 -22.23
C LYS A 36 9.58 11.21 -21.84
N PRO A 37 10.35 10.14 -22.09
CA PRO A 37 11.78 10.09 -21.75
C PRO A 37 12.62 11.20 -22.41
N SER A 38 12.15 11.73 -23.55
CA SER A 38 12.79 12.85 -24.26
C SER A 38 12.62 14.21 -23.57
N ARG A 39 11.80 14.30 -22.51
CA ARG A 39 11.51 15.53 -21.77
C ARG A 39 11.98 15.40 -20.32
N PRO A 40 13.30 15.50 -20.06
CA PRO A 40 13.86 15.35 -18.72
C PRO A 40 13.46 16.50 -17.78
N ASP A 41 12.97 17.61 -18.34
CA ASP A 41 12.40 18.73 -17.61
C ASP A 41 11.06 18.39 -16.92
N MET A 42 10.37 17.36 -17.38
CA MET A 42 9.10 16.92 -16.80
C MET A 42 9.32 15.91 -15.68
N ASN A 43 8.58 16.07 -14.59
CA ASN A 43 8.56 15.10 -13.50
C ASN A 43 7.85 13.81 -13.96
N PRO A 44 8.46 12.62 -13.79
CA PRO A 44 7.83 11.37 -14.16
C PRO A 44 6.66 11.06 -13.21
N ILE A 45 5.53 10.72 -13.80
CA ILE A 45 4.38 10.17 -13.05
C ILE A 45 4.70 8.73 -12.67
N ARG A 46 4.28 8.31 -11.48
CA ARG A 46 4.51 6.96 -10.97
C ARG A 46 3.23 6.39 -10.40
N VAL A 47 3.04 5.08 -10.58
CA VAL A 47 1.98 4.33 -9.89
C VAL A 47 2.49 3.93 -8.51
N LYS A 48 1.61 3.99 -7.51
CA LYS A 48 1.93 3.51 -6.16
C LYS A 48 2.17 2.01 -6.19
N GLU A 49 3.25 1.56 -5.55
CA GLU A 49 3.50 0.12 -5.38
C GLU A 49 2.45 -0.48 -4.43
N VAL A 50 1.86 -1.60 -4.84
CA VAL A 50 0.87 -2.33 -4.06
C VAL A 50 1.45 -3.66 -3.63
N TYR A 51 1.23 -4.00 -2.37
CA TYR A 51 1.67 -5.24 -1.75
C TYR A 51 0.46 -5.94 -1.14
N ARG A 52 0.47 -7.27 -1.18
CA ARG A 52 -0.46 -8.05 -0.37
C ARG A 52 -0.09 -7.85 1.10
N LEU A 53 -1.09 -7.81 1.97
CA LEU A 53 -0.87 -7.60 3.41
C LEU A 53 0.07 -8.66 4.00
N GLU A 54 -0.05 -9.90 3.52
CA GLU A 54 0.83 -11.02 3.91
C GLU A 54 2.31 -10.81 3.55
N GLU A 55 2.60 -9.91 2.61
CA GLU A 55 3.96 -9.64 2.11
C GLU A 55 4.46 -8.24 2.53
N MET A 56 3.83 -7.64 3.54
CA MET A 56 4.16 -6.30 4.03
C MET A 56 5.63 -6.15 4.41
N GLU A 57 6.28 -7.24 4.84
CA GLU A 57 7.71 -7.30 5.13
C GLU A 57 8.59 -6.78 3.98
N LYS A 58 8.20 -7.06 2.72
CA LYS A 58 8.94 -6.64 1.53
C LYS A 58 9.05 -5.12 1.41
N ILE A 59 8.15 -4.37 2.05
CA ILE A 59 8.20 -2.90 2.08
C ILE A 59 9.37 -2.45 2.94
N PHE A 60 9.51 -3.02 4.14
CA PHE A 60 10.51 -2.58 5.12
C PHE A 60 11.94 -2.92 4.71
N VAL A 61 12.14 -3.98 3.93
CA VAL A 61 13.46 -4.35 3.37
C VAL A 61 14.05 -3.24 2.47
N ARG A 62 13.20 -2.38 1.92
CA ARG A 62 13.59 -1.29 1.01
C ARG A 62 13.68 0.07 1.70
N LEU A 63 13.51 0.09 3.03
CA LEU A 63 13.69 1.28 3.84
C LEU A 63 15.14 1.40 4.28
N GLU A 64 15.69 2.59 4.12
CA GLU A 64 17.06 2.92 4.51
C GLU A 64 17.09 4.32 5.12
N MET A 65 17.96 4.53 6.11
CA MET A 65 18.22 5.88 6.63
C MET A 65 19.25 6.58 5.73
N LYS A 66 18.83 7.63 5.01
CA LYS A 66 19.72 8.40 4.10
C LYS A 66 19.80 9.86 4.50
N ILE A 67 20.98 10.46 4.35
CA ILE A 67 21.13 11.92 4.40
C ILE A 67 20.63 12.45 3.05
N ILE A 68 19.64 13.34 3.09
CA ILE A 68 19.05 13.94 1.89
C ILE A 68 19.37 15.43 1.85
N LYS A 69 19.32 16.02 0.65
CA LYS A 69 19.53 17.46 0.49
C LYS A 69 18.53 18.24 1.36
N GLY A 70 19.04 19.16 2.17
CA GLY A 70 18.23 19.99 3.07
C GLY A 70 17.87 19.35 4.40
N SER A 71 18.35 18.14 4.73
CA SER A 71 18.13 17.54 6.05
C SER A 71 19.15 17.95 7.12
N SER A 72 20.03 18.93 6.83
CA SER A 72 21.07 19.41 7.76
C SER A 72 21.94 18.30 8.36
N GLY A 73 22.25 17.27 7.57
CA GLY A 73 23.04 16.12 8.01
C GLY A 73 22.27 15.08 8.82
N ILE A 74 20.98 15.30 9.11
CA ILE A 74 20.13 14.34 9.83
C ILE A 74 19.63 13.28 8.83
N PRO A 75 19.89 11.98 9.05
CA PRO A 75 19.35 10.92 8.21
C PRO A 75 17.82 10.90 8.27
N LYS A 76 17.16 10.74 7.12
CA LYS A 76 15.72 10.57 6.98
C LYS A 76 15.41 9.18 6.44
N LEU A 77 14.33 8.60 6.93
CA LEU A 77 13.79 7.35 6.41
C LEU A 77 13.49 7.54 4.92
N SER A 78 14.07 6.70 4.08
CA SER A 78 13.95 6.76 2.64
C SER A 78 13.55 5.39 2.11
N TYR A 79 12.67 5.36 1.11
CA TYR A 79 12.26 4.15 0.43
C TYR A 79 12.89 4.11 -0.97
N THR A 80 13.53 3.00 -1.31
CA THR A 80 14.10 2.77 -2.64
C THR A 80 13.07 2.11 -3.55
N GLY A 81 12.58 2.84 -4.56
CA GLY A 81 11.66 2.32 -5.58
C GLY A 81 12.32 1.36 -6.57
N ARG A 82 11.51 0.66 -7.40
CA ARG A 82 12.03 -0.35 -8.37
C ARG A 82 12.91 0.25 -9.47
N ASP A 83 12.81 1.55 -9.65
CA ASP A 83 13.61 2.34 -10.59
C ASP A 83 14.90 2.88 -9.96
N ASP A 84 15.29 2.35 -8.80
CA ASP A 84 16.47 2.76 -8.01
C ASP A 84 16.43 4.22 -7.53
N ARG A 85 15.26 4.86 -7.58
CA ARG A 85 15.06 6.22 -7.10
C ARG A 85 14.50 6.20 -5.69
N HIS A 86 14.96 7.15 -4.88
CA HIS A 86 14.55 7.26 -3.48
C HIS A 86 13.53 8.37 -3.28
N PHE A 87 12.61 8.16 -2.35
CA PHE A 87 11.74 9.19 -1.80
C PHE A 87 11.60 9.01 -0.28
N VAL A 88 11.14 10.05 0.40
CA VAL A 88 10.86 10.00 1.84
C VAL A 88 9.42 9.55 2.04
N PRO A 89 9.15 8.30 2.46
CA PRO A 89 7.79 7.86 2.75
C PRO A 89 7.27 8.52 4.03
N THR A 90 5.96 8.78 4.07
CA THR A 90 5.27 9.31 5.26
C THR A 90 4.42 8.26 5.96
N GLY A 91 4.30 7.06 5.41
CA GLY A 91 3.44 6.01 5.95
C GLY A 91 2.94 5.04 4.89
N LEU A 92 1.99 4.19 5.28
CA LEU A 92 1.35 3.20 4.42
C LEU A 92 -0.16 3.36 4.38
N TYR A 93 -0.73 3.16 3.20
CA TYR A 93 -2.16 3.00 3.04
C TYR A 93 -2.52 1.52 3.05
N ILE A 94 -3.42 1.12 3.94
CA ILE A 94 -4.00 -0.22 4.00
C ILE A 94 -5.39 -0.13 3.38
N VAL A 95 -5.60 -0.89 2.30
CA VAL A 95 -6.82 -0.80 1.50
C VAL A 95 -7.62 -2.09 1.62
N ARG A 96 -8.89 -1.97 2.01
CA ARG A 96 -9.83 -3.10 1.97
C ARG A 96 -10.27 -3.35 0.53
N THR A 97 -10.00 -4.56 0.03
CA THR A 97 -10.32 -4.97 -1.35
C THR A 97 -11.59 -5.82 -1.46
N VAL A 98 -12.15 -6.24 -0.32
CA VAL A 98 -13.37 -7.04 -0.23
C VAL A 98 -14.54 -6.17 0.20
N ASN A 99 -15.65 -6.25 -0.54
CA ASN A 99 -16.88 -5.53 -0.28
C ASN A 99 -17.74 -6.25 0.77
N GLU A 100 -18.54 -5.50 1.51
CA GLU A 100 -19.54 -6.10 2.38
C GLU A 100 -20.69 -6.71 1.56
N PRO A 101 -21.32 -7.81 2.03
CA PRO A 101 -21.15 -8.49 3.32
C PRO A 101 -20.07 -9.60 3.30
N TRP A 102 -19.21 -9.62 2.27
CA TRP A 102 -18.17 -10.63 2.13
C TRP A 102 -16.98 -10.38 3.07
N THR A 103 -16.36 -11.46 3.51
CA THR A 103 -15.09 -11.48 4.23
C THR A 103 -14.19 -12.51 3.56
N MET A 104 -12.90 -12.21 3.43
CA MET A 104 -11.90 -13.17 2.97
C MET A 104 -11.20 -13.80 4.17
N GLY A 105 -11.05 -15.12 4.15
CA GLY A 105 -10.31 -15.88 5.16
C GLY A 105 -9.36 -16.88 4.52
N PHE A 106 -8.49 -17.48 5.33
CA PHE A 106 -7.61 -18.57 4.90
C PHE A 106 -8.09 -19.90 5.49
N SER A 107 -8.26 -20.92 4.65
CA SER A 107 -8.66 -22.26 5.09
C SER A 107 -7.43 -23.09 5.42
N LYS A 108 -7.33 -23.59 6.66
CA LYS A 108 -6.22 -24.46 7.09
C LYS A 108 -6.27 -25.85 6.46
N SER A 109 -7.47 -26.41 6.27
CA SER A 109 -7.66 -27.73 5.67
C SER A 109 -7.35 -27.75 4.18
N PHE A 110 -7.78 -26.72 3.43
CA PHE A 110 -7.56 -26.62 1.99
C PHE A 110 -6.32 -25.79 1.61
N ARG A 111 -5.64 -25.18 2.59
CA ARG A 111 -4.46 -24.29 2.43
C ARG A 111 -4.64 -23.21 1.36
N ARG A 112 -5.86 -22.65 1.23
CA ARG A 112 -6.18 -21.58 0.28
C ARG A 112 -7.18 -20.60 0.86
N LYS A 113 -7.23 -19.40 0.26
CA LYS A 113 -8.20 -18.37 0.62
C LYS A 113 -9.62 -18.75 0.19
N PHE A 114 -10.59 -18.36 0.99
CA PHE A 114 -12.02 -18.50 0.73
C PHE A 114 -12.75 -17.19 1.03
N PHE A 115 -13.94 -17.05 0.45
CA PHE A 115 -14.85 -15.93 0.65
C PHE A 115 -16.07 -16.40 1.40
N TYR A 116 -16.37 -15.72 2.51
CA TYR A 116 -17.53 -16.00 3.33
C TYR A 116 -18.50 -14.83 3.28
N ASN A 117 -19.76 -15.11 2.96
CA ASN A 117 -20.81 -14.12 2.97
C ASN A 117 -21.47 -14.09 4.35
N LYS A 118 -21.31 -12.99 5.10
CA LYS A 118 -21.86 -12.86 6.46
C LYS A 118 -23.39 -12.90 6.51
N LYS A 119 -24.06 -12.52 5.41
CA LYS A 119 -25.52 -12.44 5.29
C LYS A 119 -26.13 -13.80 4.94
N THR A 120 -25.61 -14.48 3.91
CA THR A 120 -26.15 -15.79 3.46
C THR A 120 -25.54 -16.97 4.22
N LYS A 121 -24.46 -16.75 4.98
CA LYS A 121 -23.68 -17.79 5.68
C LYS A 121 -23.03 -18.81 4.75
N LEU A 122 -22.91 -18.49 3.46
CA LEU A 122 -22.26 -19.36 2.47
C LEU A 122 -20.78 -19.02 2.32
N SER A 123 -19.97 -20.06 2.11
CA SER A 123 -18.55 -19.97 1.78
C SER A 123 -18.32 -20.44 0.35
N THR A 124 -17.42 -19.78 -0.37
CA THR A 124 -16.92 -20.25 -1.67
C THR A 124 -15.42 -20.02 -1.77
N PHE A 125 -14.76 -20.84 -2.57
CA PHE A 125 -13.33 -20.71 -2.86
C PHE A 125 -13.04 -19.89 -4.12
N ASP A 126 -14.06 -19.68 -4.95
CA ASP A 126 -13.98 -18.86 -6.16
C ASP A 126 -14.33 -17.42 -5.83
N LEU A 127 -13.71 -16.45 -6.52
CA LEU A 127 -13.90 -15.03 -6.29
C LEU A 127 -15.31 -14.59 -6.73
N PRO A 128 -16.23 -14.23 -5.80
CA PRO A 128 -17.54 -13.70 -6.17
C PRO A 128 -17.38 -12.29 -6.76
N ALA A 129 -18.08 -11.98 -7.85
CA ALA A 129 -17.99 -10.67 -8.49
C ALA A 129 -18.47 -9.52 -7.57
N ASP A 130 -19.48 -9.77 -6.74
CA ASP A 130 -20.04 -8.84 -5.76
C ASP A 130 -19.17 -8.68 -4.50
N SER A 131 -18.17 -9.55 -4.32
CA SER A 131 -17.17 -9.41 -3.25
C SER A 131 -16.09 -8.38 -3.58
N ILE A 132 -15.96 -7.93 -4.82
CA ILE A 132 -14.92 -6.97 -5.22
C ILE A 132 -15.32 -5.58 -4.74
N ALA A 133 -14.49 -4.96 -3.88
CA ALA A 133 -14.75 -3.61 -3.40
C ALA A 133 -14.65 -2.57 -4.53
N PRO A 134 -15.70 -1.76 -4.76
CA PRO A 134 -15.64 -0.63 -5.67
C PRO A 134 -14.59 0.40 -5.25
N PHE A 135 -14.16 1.25 -6.17
CA PHE A 135 -13.10 2.23 -5.87
C PHE A 135 -13.45 3.22 -4.78
N HIS A 136 -14.66 3.76 -4.78
CA HIS A 136 -15.05 4.71 -3.74
C HIS A 136 -14.95 4.04 -2.35
N ILE A 137 -15.34 2.77 -2.22
CA ILE A 137 -15.18 2.00 -0.98
C ILE A 137 -13.70 1.83 -0.62
N CYS A 138 -12.85 1.42 -1.57
CA CYS A 138 -11.41 1.29 -1.32
C CYS A 138 -10.75 2.62 -0.95
N TYR A 139 -11.13 3.71 -1.61
CA TYR A 139 -10.50 5.02 -1.49
C TYR A 139 -10.88 5.70 -0.18
N TYR A 140 -12.17 5.71 0.17
CA TYR A 140 -12.65 6.33 1.41
C TYR A 140 -12.45 5.43 2.63
N GLY A 141 -12.47 4.10 2.47
CA GLY A 141 -12.27 3.14 3.55
C GLY A 141 -10.82 2.76 3.83
N ARG A 142 -9.84 3.39 3.18
CA ARG A 142 -8.41 3.10 3.43
C ARG A 142 -7.99 3.61 4.79
N LEU A 143 -7.16 2.83 5.47
CA LEU A 143 -6.48 3.26 6.69
C LEU A 143 -5.12 3.82 6.32
N PHE A 144 -4.70 4.89 7.00
CA PHE A 144 -3.37 5.45 6.86
C PHE A 144 -2.58 5.22 8.13
N TRP A 145 -1.53 4.41 8.04
CA TRP A 145 -0.54 4.25 9.09
C TRP A 145 0.60 5.22 8.83
N GLU A 146 0.53 6.37 9.48
CA GLU A 146 1.53 7.43 9.37
C GLU A 146 2.81 7.04 10.10
N TRP A 147 3.97 7.36 9.52
CA TRP A 147 5.30 7.14 10.08
C TRP A 147 5.92 8.48 10.49
N GLY A 148 5.52 8.95 11.67
CA GLY A 148 6.08 10.15 12.30
C GLY A 148 7.14 9.84 13.35
N ASP A 149 7.49 10.85 14.13
CA ASP A 149 8.39 10.71 15.27
C ASP A 149 7.84 9.71 16.30
N GLY A 150 8.71 8.88 16.88
CA GLY A 150 8.34 7.86 17.88
C GLY A 150 7.86 6.53 17.28
N ILE A 151 7.72 6.42 15.95
CA ILE A 151 7.42 5.13 15.29
C ILE A 151 8.72 4.51 14.78
N ARG A 152 8.92 3.23 15.11
CA ARG A 152 10.06 2.43 14.65
C ARG A 152 9.61 1.48 13.56
N VAL A 153 10.05 1.75 12.33
CA VAL A 153 9.89 0.89 11.14
C VAL A 153 11.20 0.43 10.53
N HIS A 154 12.31 1.00 10.98
CA HIS A 154 13.67 0.63 10.63
C HIS A 154 14.55 0.57 11.88
N ASP A 155 15.48 -0.38 11.93
CA ASP A 155 16.25 -0.70 13.15
C ASP A 155 17.09 0.48 13.66
N SER A 156 17.60 1.30 12.74
CA SER A 156 18.41 2.49 13.03
C SER A 156 17.61 3.71 13.53
N GLN A 157 16.28 3.64 13.62
CA GLN A 157 15.49 4.72 14.22
C GLN A 157 15.61 4.72 15.75
N LYS A 158 15.34 5.88 16.36
CA LYS A 158 15.31 6.03 17.82
C LYS A 158 14.28 5.08 18.46
N PRO A 159 14.42 4.80 19.77
CA PRO A 159 13.46 3.98 20.50
C PRO A 159 12.01 4.45 20.30
N GLN A 160 11.13 3.47 20.20
CA GLN A 160 9.70 3.63 19.94
C GLN A 160 9.00 4.27 21.15
N ASP A 161 8.00 5.08 20.84
CA ASP A 161 6.99 5.55 21.78
C ASP A 161 6.04 4.38 22.12
N PRO A 162 5.88 3.98 23.40
CA PRO A 162 5.05 2.85 23.80
C PRO A 162 3.60 2.89 23.29
N ASP A 163 3.07 4.09 23.04
CA ASP A 163 1.68 4.28 22.59
C ASP A 163 1.52 4.18 21.07
N LYS A 164 2.60 3.94 20.31
CA LYS A 164 2.57 3.86 18.84
C LYS A 164 2.87 2.46 18.35
N LEU A 165 2.31 2.10 17.20
CA LEU A 165 2.55 0.81 16.55
C LEU A 165 3.92 0.78 15.85
N SER A 166 4.77 -0.20 16.17
CA SER A 166 5.99 -0.49 15.40
C SER A 166 5.72 -1.39 14.21
N LYS A 167 6.75 -1.52 13.37
CA LYS A 167 6.84 -2.59 12.38
C LYS A 167 6.64 -3.97 13.01
N GLU A 168 7.30 -4.27 14.12
CA GLU A 168 7.27 -5.59 14.76
C GLU A 168 5.86 -5.91 15.29
N ASP A 169 5.16 -4.94 15.87
CA ASP A 169 3.77 -5.08 16.33
C ASP A 169 2.83 -5.40 15.17
N VAL A 170 2.96 -4.67 14.06
CA VAL A 170 2.11 -4.88 12.87
C VAL A 170 2.40 -6.23 12.22
N LEU A 171 3.67 -6.59 12.07
CA LEU A 171 4.06 -7.87 11.46
C LEU A 171 3.64 -9.07 12.31
N SER A 172 3.84 -9.00 13.63
CA SER A 172 3.39 -10.05 14.55
C SER A 172 1.87 -10.23 14.48
N PHE A 173 1.11 -9.14 14.49
CA PHE A 173 -0.35 -9.17 14.32
C PHE A 173 -0.76 -9.87 13.02
N ILE A 174 -0.13 -9.50 11.89
CA ILE A 174 -0.43 -10.11 10.58
C ILE A 174 -0.10 -11.60 10.59
N HIS A 175 1.05 -12.00 11.13
CA HIS A 175 1.46 -13.41 11.17
C HIS A 175 0.56 -14.27 12.05
N THR A 176 0.16 -13.78 13.23
CA THR A 176 -0.77 -14.49 14.11
C THR A 176 -2.12 -14.74 13.44
N HIS A 177 -2.58 -13.82 12.57
CA HIS A 177 -3.89 -13.91 11.91
C HIS A 177 -3.82 -14.45 10.48
N SER A 178 -2.63 -14.71 9.94
CA SER A 178 -2.42 -15.32 8.62
C SER A 178 -2.20 -16.84 8.68
N ALA A 179 -1.97 -17.39 9.89
CA ALA A 179 -1.70 -18.81 10.16
C ALA A 179 -2.95 -19.67 10.47
#